data_AF-A0A179C0F1-F1
#
_entry.id   AF-A0A179C0F1-F1
#
_cell.length_a   1.000
_cell.length_b   1.000
_cell.length_c   1.000
_cell.angle_alpha   90.00
_cell.angle_beta   90.00
_cell.angle_gamma   90.00
#
_symmetry.space_group_name_H-M   'P 1'
#
loop_
_entity.id
_entity.type
_entity.pdbx_description
1 polymer ?
#
loop_
_entity_poly.entity_id
_entity_poly.type
_entity_poly.pdbx_seq_one_letter_code
_entity_poly.pdbx_strand_id
1 'polypeptide(L)'
;MLISKLRSRILAVTFTVLVSLGAISPAHAYSVYRRVTADAMTGIVVWTAANFGVSGNPPTLSFFYYPDDGAARAAMQQAQCFVKVDLGDLINPQEGAQAAVGNADIPVNAAPADQPRPFPWMIGFDNNPPGHWSIARPQITNAVTNAAASRVAAAGFRSLATTDNSGVTVINGTLLNCRAQ
;
A
#
# COMPACT_ATOMS: atom_id res chain seq x y z
N MET A 1 -3.90 36.49 -80.26
CA MET A 1 -3.40 37.43 -79.24
C MET A 1 -4.42 37.52 -78.13
N LEU A 2 -4.18 36.85 -76.99
CA LEU A 2 -4.47 37.32 -75.63
C LEU A 2 -4.08 36.22 -74.64
N ILE A 3 -3.10 36.56 -73.81
CA ILE A 3 -2.60 35.82 -72.66
C ILE A 3 -3.54 36.08 -71.49
N SER A 4 -3.92 35.06 -70.73
CA SER A 4 -3.98 35.21 -69.26
C SER A 4 -3.73 33.88 -68.55
N LYS A 5 -2.57 33.82 -67.89
CA LYS A 5 -2.28 32.91 -66.79
C LYS A 5 -3.13 33.33 -65.59
N LEU A 6 -3.69 32.40 -64.82
CA LEU A 6 -3.67 32.55 -63.37
C LEU A 6 -3.65 31.17 -62.68
N ARG A 7 -2.59 30.97 -61.90
CA ARG A 7 -2.35 29.85 -61.00
C ARG A 7 -3.04 30.13 -59.65
N SER A 8 -3.57 29.11 -59.01
CA SER A 8 -3.60 28.92 -57.52
C SER A 8 -4.25 27.57 -57.24
N ARG A 9 -3.50 26.46 -57.09
CA ARG A 9 -2.96 25.97 -55.81
C ARG A 9 -3.95 26.17 -54.64
N ILE A 10 -4.86 25.21 -54.44
CA ILE A 10 -5.54 25.04 -53.17
C ILE A 10 -4.86 23.89 -52.44
N LEU A 11 -4.31 24.25 -51.29
CA LEU A 11 -3.49 23.46 -50.38
C LEU A 11 -4.34 22.34 -49.77
N ALA A 12 -3.88 21.09 -49.85
CA ALA A 12 -4.41 19.99 -49.06
C ALA A 12 -3.92 20.16 -47.61
N VAL A 13 -4.85 20.36 -46.67
CA VAL A 13 -4.56 20.42 -45.23
C VAL A 13 -4.70 18.99 -44.68
N THR A 14 -3.58 18.28 -44.58
CA THR A 14 -3.48 17.04 -43.81
C THR A 14 -3.47 17.39 -42.32
N PHE A 15 -4.56 17.04 -41.63
CA PHE A 15 -4.67 17.12 -40.17
C PHE A 15 -4.03 15.85 -39.56
N THR A 16 -2.75 15.90 -39.21
CA THR A 16 -2.11 14.85 -38.42
C THR A 16 -2.53 15.02 -36.96
N VAL A 17 -3.51 14.22 -36.54
CA VAL A 17 -3.84 14.03 -35.12
C VAL A 17 -2.71 13.22 -34.49
N LEU A 18 -1.76 13.92 -33.86
CA LEU A 18 -0.84 13.33 -32.91
C LEU A 18 -1.64 12.94 -31.66
N VAL A 19 -2.05 11.68 -31.59
CA VAL A 19 -2.51 11.09 -30.33
C VAL A 19 -1.28 10.99 -29.44
N SER A 20 -1.05 12.00 -28.61
CA SER A 20 -0.16 11.88 -27.47
C SER A 20 -0.77 10.85 -26.52
N LEU A 21 -0.42 9.57 -26.69
CA LEU A 21 -0.40 8.64 -25.58
C LEU A 21 0.66 9.15 -24.61
N GLY A 22 0.27 10.09 -23.75
CA GLY A 22 0.94 10.29 -22.49
C GLY A 22 0.77 8.99 -21.73
N ALA A 23 1.76 8.11 -21.83
CA ALA A 23 1.99 7.11 -20.82
C ALA A 23 2.14 7.90 -19.51
N ILE A 24 1.04 7.97 -18.77
CA ILE A 24 1.04 8.39 -17.38
C ILE A 24 1.85 7.27 -16.73
N SER A 25 3.18 7.44 -16.66
CA SER A 25 4.00 6.62 -15.78
C SER A 25 3.31 6.69 -14.44
N PRO A 26 2.81 5.58 -13.87
CA PRO A 26 2.35 5.65 -12.50
C PRO A 26 3.58 6.11 -11.73
N ALA A 27 3.49 7.27 -11.08
CA ALA A 27 4.40 7.55 -9.98
C ALA A 27 4.28 6.33 -9.08
N HIS A 28 5.32 5.51 -9.02
CA HIS A 28 5.28 4.28 -8.23
C HIS A 28 5.09 4.73 -6.79
N ALA A 29 3.89 4.52 -6.25
CA ALA A 29 3.60 4.87 -4.86
C ALA A 29 4.61 4.16 -3.95
N TYR A 30 5.20 4.90 -3.03
CA TYR A 30 6.14 4.36 -2.07
C TYR A 30 5.43 3.32 -1.21
N SER A 31 5.77 2.06 -1.39
CA SER A 31 5.01 0.95 -0.81
C SER A 31 5.81 0.23 0.27
N VAL A 32 5.16 -0.10 1.38
CA VAL A 32 5.74 -0.94 2.42
C VAL A 32 4.97 -2.24 2.55
N TYR A 33 5.68 -3.31 2.89
CA TYR A 33 5.17 -4.67 2.79
C TYR A 33 5.26 -5.36 4.14
N ARG A 34 4.28 -6.21 4.41
CA ARG A 34 4.29 -7.15 5.53
C ARG A 34 3.90 -8.53 5.03
N ARG A 35 4.74 -9.52 5.30
CA ARG A 35 4.41 -10.93 5.06
C ARG A 35 3.25 -11.36 5.96
N VAL A 36 2.33 -12.13 5.39
CA VAL A 36 1.22 -12.74 6.12
C VAL A 36 0.97 -14.16 5.62
N THR A 37 0.39 -14.99 6.48
CA THR A 37 -0.15 -16.29 6.07
C THR A 37 -1.58 -16.13 5.56
N ALA A 38 -1.97 -17.07 4.71
CA ALA A 38 -3.31 -17.19 4.16
C ALA A 38 -3.80 -18.63 4.30
N ASP A 39 -5.10 -18.81 4.24
CA ASP A 39 -5.68 -20.13 4.08
C ASP A 39 -5.23 -20.71 2.72
N ALA A 40 -4.60 -21.88 2.75
CA ALA A 40 -3.92 -22.44 1.57
C ALA A 40 -4.89 -22.85 0.45
N MET A 41 -6.15 -23.15 0.78
CA MET A 41 -7.15 -23.55 -0.22
C MET A 41 -7.78 -22.33 -0.87
N THR A 42 -8.15 -21.35 -0.05
CA THR A 42 -8.93 -20.20 -0.50
C THR A 42 -8.03 -19.05 -0.92
N GLY A 43 -6.84 -18.87 -0.36
CA GLY A 43 -6.00 -17.68 -0.59
C GLY A 43 -6.40 -16.46 0.24
N ILE A 44 -7.35 -16.59 1.16
CA ILE A 44 -7.76 -15.49 2.03
C ILE A 44 -6.71 -15.30 3.13
N VAL A 45 -6.24 -14.07 3.31
CA VAL A 45 -5.32 -13.72 4.41
C VAL A 45 -5.94 -14.09 5.75
N VAL A 46 -5.15 -14.72 6.63
CA VAL A 46 -5.59 -15.04 7.99
C VAL A 46 -5.46 -13.79 8.86
N TRP A 47 -6.56 -13.03 8.99
CA TRP A 47 -6.62 -11.76 9.74
C TRP A 47 -6.61 -11.95 11.25
N THR A 48 -5.46 -12.34 11.79
CA THR A 48 -5.28 -12.61 13.23
C THR A 48 -4.07 -11.90 13.80
N ALA A 49 -4.01 -11.82 15.13
CA ALA A 49 -2.88 -11.25 15.86
C ALA A 49 -1.52 -11.88 15.48
N ALA A 50 -1.48 -13.15 15.05
CA ALA A 50 -0.24 -13.81 14.63
C ALA A 50 0.35 -13.15 13.37
N ASN A 51 -0.50 -12.80 12.40
CA ASN A 51 -0.05 -12.12 11.18
C ASN A 51 0.21 -10.63 11.40
N PHE A 52 -0.41 -10.00 12.40
CA PHE A 52 -0.29 -8.57 12.70
C PHE A 52 0.30 -8.32 14.09
N GLY A 53 1.28 -9.14 14.49
CA GLY A 53 1.92 -9.06 15.78
C GLY A 53 2.60 -7.70 16.01
N VAL A 54 2.14 -7.01 17.05
CA VAL A 54 2.79 -5.84 17.65
C VAL A 54 3.72 -6.35 18.75
N SER A 55 5.00 -6.02 18.71
CA SER A 55 5.99 -6.55 19.65
C SER A 55 7.22 -5.66 19.75
N GLY A 56 8.21 -6.05 20.56
CA GLY A 56 9.44 -5.26 20.79
C GLY A 56 9.33 -4.29 21.96
N ASN A 57 10.40 -3.51 22.14
CA ASN A 57 10.51 -2.47 23.16
C ASN A 57 11.25 -1.24 22.58
N PRO A 58 10.55 -0.17 22.20
CA PRO A 58 9.10 0.04 22.31
C PRO A 58 8.28 -0.88 21.38
N PRO A 59 7.01 -1.18 21.70
CA PRO A 59 6.19 -2.11 20.92
C PRO A 59 5.65 -1.49 19.63
N THR A 60 5.93 -2.12 18.49
CA THR A 60 5.52 -1.65 17.16
C THR A 60 5.03 -2.78 16.26
N LEU A 61 4.27 -2.40 15.21
CA LEU A 61 3.92 -3.25 14.08
C LEU A 61 4.82 -2.91 12.88
N SER A 62 5.60 -3.87 12.42
CA SER A 62 6.62 -3.69 11.39
C SER A 62 6.13 -3.89 9.96
N PHE A 63 6.67 -3.07 9.06
CA PHE A 63 6.60 -3.14 7.60
C PHE A 63 7.98 -2.86 7.00
N PHE A 64 8.20 -3.26 5.76
CA PHE A 64 9.48 -3.08 5.08
C PHE A 64 9.28 -2.53 3.68
N TYR A 65 10.01 -1.49 3.33
CA TYR A 65 10.06 -0.94 1.99
C TYR A 65 10.85 -1.85 1.05
N TYR A 66 10.33 -2.02 -0.16
CA TYR A 66 11.05 -2.56 -1.30
C TYR A 66 10.69 -1.74 -2.55
N PRO A 67 11.59 -1.63 -3.54
CA PRO A 67 11.34 -0.84 -4.75
C PRO A 67 10.08 -1.24 -5.52
N ASP A 68 9.72 -2.53 -5.50
CA ASP A 68 8.55 -3.08 -6.16
C ASP A 68 8.11 -4.43 -5.54
N ASP A 69 6.95 -4.93 -5.97
CA ASP A 69 6.37 -6.19 -5.52
C ASP A 69 7.29 -7.40 -5.83
N GLY A 70 8.09 -7.34 -6.88
CA GLY A 70 9.05 -8.38 -7.25
C GLY A 70 10.23 -8.44 -6.28
N ALA A 71 10.78 -7.29 -5.92
CA ALA A 71 11.83 -7.16 -4.91
C ALA A 71 11.34 -7.60 -3.52
N ALA A 72 10.10 -7.26 -3.14
CA ALA A 72 9.48 -7.75 -1.91
C ALA A 72 9.38 -9.29 -1.88
N ARG A 73 8.92 -9.90 -2.98
CA ARG A 73 8.87 -11.36 -3.15
C ARG A 73 10.26 -12.01 -3.08
N ALA A 74 11.26 -11.40 -3.72
CA ALA A 74 12.62 -11.91 -3.73
C ALA A 74 13.29 -11.84 -2.35
N ALA A 75 13.02 -10.81 -1.56
CA ALA A 75 13.56 -10.64 -0.22
C ALA A 75 12.86 -11.50 0.85
N MET A 76 11.56 -11.78 0.66
CA MET A 76 10.71 -12.53 1.59
C MET A 76 10.15 -13.80 0.95
N GLN A 77 11.03 -14.66 0.43
CA GLN A 77 10.69 -15.82 -0.43
C GLN A 77 9.72 -16.83 0.20
N GLN A 78 9.60 -16.86 1.53
CA GLN A 78 8.71 -17.79 2.25
C GLN A 78 7.32 -17.20 2.55
N ALA A 79 7.07 -15.94 2.21
CA ALA A 79 5.77 -15.31 2.46
C ALA A 79 4.69 -15.93 1.56
N GLN A 80 3.59 -16.38 2.16
CA GLN A 80 2.45 -16.90 1.40
C GLN A 80 1.76 -15.77 0.64
N CYS A 81 1.46 -14.68 1.34
CA CYS A 81 0.92 -13.44 0.81
C CYS A 81 1.61 -12.23 1.44
N PHE A 82 1.36 -11.05 0.88
CA PHE A 82 1.76 -9.79 1.50
C PHE A 82 0.56 -8.87 1.67
N VAL A 83 0.56 -8.13 2.76
CA VAL A 83 -0.15 -6.86 2.83
C VAL A 83 0.79 -5.77 2.35
N LYS A 84 0.37 -5.05 1.32
CA LYS A 84 1.04 -3.90 0.74
C LYS A 84 0.32 -2.63 1.18
N VAL A 85 1.07 -1.66 1.66
CA VAL A 85 0.56 -0.35 2.08
C VAL A 85 1.23 0.71 1.23
N ASP A 86 0.43 1.41 0.44
CA ASP A 86 0.86 2.52 -0.40
C ASP A 86 0.89 3.79 0.46
N LEU A 87 2.07 4.36 0.65
CA LEU A 87 2.30 5.58 1.45
C LEU A 87 2.30 6.86 0.59
N GLY A 88 1.83 6.76 -0.66
CA GLY A 88 1.75 7.87 -1.61
C GLY A 88 3.09 8.23 -2.27
N ASP A 89 3.25 9.48 -2.68
CA ASP A 89 4.40 9.99 -3.46
C ASP A 89 5.60 10.35 -2.57
N LEU A 90 6.02 9.46 -1.68
CA LEU A 90 7.24 9.66 -0.88
C LEU A 90 8.49 9.44 -1.74
N ILE A 91 9.40 10.42 -1.72
CA ILE A 91 10.68 10.36 -2.41
C ILE A 91 11.80 10.43 -1.38
N ASN A 92 12.65 9.40 -1.33
CA ASN A 92 13.83 9.32 -0.44
C ASN A 92 13.54 9.76 1.01
N PRO A 93 12.57 9.12 1.69
CA PRO A 93 12.22 9.47 3.06
C PRO A 93 13.46 9.40 3.96
N GLN A 94 13.61 10.40 4.83
CA GLN A 94 14.67 10.44 5.83
C GLN A 94 14.19 9.77 7.12
N GLU A 95 15.11 9.23 7.92
CA GLU A 95 14.78 8.67 9.23
C GLU A 95 13.98 9.69 10.07
N GLY A 96 12.91 9.22 10.71
CA GLY A 96 11.93 10.05 11.41
C GLY A 96 10.78 10.56 10.53
N ALA A 97 10.81 10.32 9.22
CA ALA A 97 9.66 10.60 8.35
C ALA A 97 8.42 9.81 8.81
N GLN A 98 7.24 10.39 8.57
CA GLN A 98 5.96 9.76 8.90
C GLN A 98 5.00 9.82 7.72
N ALA A 99 4.14 8.82 7.64
CA ALA A 99 3.03 8.76 6.69
C ALA A 99 1.75 8.30 7.39
N ALA A 100 0.60 8.65 6.81
CA ALA A 100 -0.70 8.21 7.29
C ALA A 100 -1.07 6.87 6.63
N VAL A 101 -1.59 5.94 7.43
CA VAL A 101 -2.16 4.67 6.97
C VAL A 101 -3.66 4.66 7.23
N GLY A 102 -4.43 4.45 6.16
CA GLY A 102 -5.89 4.51 6.19
C GLY A 102 -6.44 5.94 6.21
N ASN A 103 -7.76 6.04 6.30
CA ASN A 103 -8.49 7.30 6.39
C ASN A 103 -9.62 7.20 7.42
N ALA A 104 -10.12 8.35 7.89
CA ALA A 104 -11.09 8.42 8.98
C ALA A 104 -12.48 7.84 8.62
N ASP A 105 -12.78 7.66 7.33
CA ASP A 105 -14.05 7.12 6.85
C ASP A 105 -14.11 5.59 6.93
N ILE A 106 -12.96 4.93 7.12
CA ILE A 106 -12.88 3.48 7.27
C ILE A 106 -12.93 3.11 8.76
N PRO A 107 -13.94 2.33 9.21
CA PRO A 107 -13.93 1.83 10.57
C PRO A 107 -12.88 0.71 10.74
N VAL A 108 -12.23 0.67 11.90
CA VAL A 108 -11.23 -0.38 12.22
C VAL A 108 -11.88 -1.76 12.44
N ASN A 109 -13.17 -1.79 12.80
CA ASN A 109 -13.96 -3.02 13.06
C ASN A 109 -13.34 -4.01 14.06
N ALA A 110 -12.52 -3.53 14.99
CA ALA A 110 -11.98 -4.35 16.08
C ALA A 110 -12.95 -4.44 17.26
N ALA A 111 -12.74 -5.42 18.14
CA ALA A 111 -13.52 -5.56 19.36
C ALA A 111 -13.37 -4.31 20.26
N PRO A 112 -14.46 -3.70 20.77
CA PRO A 112 -14.37 -2.52 21.63
C PRO A 112 -13.52 -2.73 22.90
N ALA A 113 -13.48 -3.96 23.42
CA ALA A 113 -12.65 -4.34 24.57
C ALA A 113 -11.14 -4.17 24.32
N ASP A 114 -10.71 -4.23 23.05
CA ASP A 114 -9.33 -3.97 22.65
C ASP A 114 -9.05 -2.46 22.44
N GLN A 115 -10.02 -1.59 22.71
CA GLN A 115 -9.91 -0.13 22.69
C GLN A 115 -9.23 0.41 21.41
N PRO A 116 -9.77 0.09 20.21
CA PRO A 116 -9.16 0.51 18.96
C PRO A 116 -9.12 2.03 18.85
N ARG A 117 -8.01 2.56 18.34
CA ARG A 117 -7.93 3.95 17.90
C ARG A 117 -8.36 4.05 16.43
N PRO A 118 -9.11 5.09 16.04
CA PRO A 118 -9.53 5.26 14.66
C PRO A 118 -8.33 5.56 13.75
N PHE A 119 -8.50 5.31 12.45
CA PHE A 119 -7.60 5.79 11.41
C PHE A 119 -7.66 7.32 11.25
N PRO A 120 -6.64 7.95 10.64
CA PRO A 120 -5.40 7.35 10.17
C PRO A 120 -4.44 6.99 11.31
N TRP A 121 -3.68 5.92 11.13
CA TRP A 121 -2.54 5.60 12.00
C TRP A 121 -1.25 6.14 11.40
N MET A 122 -0.39 6.74 12.22
CA MET A 122 0.92 7.20 11.74
C MET A 122 1.92 6.04 11.71
N ILE A 123 2.51 5.80 10.54
CA ILE A 123 3.65 4.90 10.35
C ILE A 123 4.93 5.74 10.27
N GLY A 124 5.97 5.36 11.00
CA GLY A 124 7.26 6.06 11.03
C GLY A 124 8.36 5.28 10.31
N PHE A 125 9.25 5.99 9.62
CA PHE A 125 10.45 5.43 9.03
C PHE A 125 11.60 5.49 10.03
N ASP A 126 11.95 4.34 10.61
CA ASP A 126 13.10 4.24 11.52
C ASP A 126 14.34 3.67 10.83
N ASN A 127 14.19 3.09 9.62
CA ASN A 127 15.26 2.53 8.80
C ASN A 127 16.17 1.54 9.56
N ASN A 128 15.67 0.91 10.61
CA ASN A 128 16.41 -0.05 11.42
C ASN A 128 15.61 -1.35 11.64
N PRO A 129 15.86 -2.41 10.85
CA PRO A 129 16.89 -2.52 9.80
C PRO A 129 16.55 -1.70 8.53
N PRO A 130 17.46 -1.60 7.54
CA PRO A 130 17.22 -0.77 6.36
C PRO A 130 15.88 -1.04 5.67
N GLY A 131 15.16 0.03 5.35
CA GLY A 131 13.82 -0.03 4.78
C GLY A 131 12.71 -0.29 5.80
N HIS A 132 13.01 -0.41 7.10
CA HIS A 132 11.99 -0.67 8.12
C HIS A 132 11.12 0.56 8.42
N TRP A 133 9.83 0.30 8.47
CA TRP A 133 8.78 1.22 8.87
C TRP A 133 7.95 0.58 9.96
N SER A 134 7.44 1.38 10.90
CA SER A 134 6.67 0.83 12.00
C SER A 134 5.55 1.72 12.52
N ILE A 135 4.44 1.09 12.91
CA ILE A 135 3.33 1.77 13.59
C ILE A 135 3.45 1.46 15.08
N ALA A 136 3.63 2.49 15.90
CA ALA A 136 3.75 2.31 17.34
C ALA A 136 2.42 1.86 17.96
N ARG A 137 2.46 0.98 18.98
CA ARG A 137 1.27 0.50 19.70
C ARG A 137 0.26 1.60 20.06
N PRO A 138 0.68 2.77 20.60
CA PRO A 138 -0.26 3.81 20.98
C PRO A 138 -1.01 4.42 19.79
N GLN A 139 -0.56 4.25 18.54
CA GLN A 139 -1.32 4.67 17.35
C GLN A 139 -2.49 3.72 17.07
N ILE A 140 -2.37 2.44 17.44
CA ILE A 140 -3.30 1.36 17.10
C ILE A 140 -4.40 1.21 18.15
N THR A 141 -4.05 1.31 19.43
CA THR A 141 -4.96 1.04 20.55
C THR A 141 -4.60 1.87 21.78
N ASN A 142 -5.61 2.17 22.61
CA ASN A 142 -5.40 2.73 23.95
C ASN A 142 -5.08 1.65 25.00
N ALA A 143 -5.24 0.37 24.67
CA ALA A 143 -4.90 -0.74 25.54
C ALA A 143 -3.38 -0.85 25.75
N VAL A 144 -2.96 -1.25 26.94
CA VAL A 144 -1.55 -1.37 27.33
C VAL A 144 -0.89 -2.69 26.91
N THR A 145 -1.62 -3.58 26.24
CA THR A 145 -1.11 -4.91 25.86
C THR A 145 -0.85 -5.01 24.37
N ASN A 146 0.24 -5.71 24.03
CA ASN A 146 0.60 -6.01 22.66
C ASN A 146 -0.41 -6.97 21.99
N ALA A 147 -1.04 -7.84 22.77
CA ALA A 147 -2.07 -8.75 22.27
C ALA A 147 -3.31 -8.01 21.76
N ALA A 148 -3.81 -7.01 22.51
CA ALA A 148 -4.91 -6.16 22.07
C ALA A 148 -4.53 -5.40 20.80
N ALA A 149 -3.35 -4.76 20.80
CA ALA A 149 -2.85 -4.05 19.63
C ALA A 149 -2.74 -4.93 18.38
N SER A 150 -2.30 -6.18 18.53
CA SER A 150 -2.16 -7.12 17.41
C SER A 150 -3.52 -7.54 16.83
N ARG A 151 -4.54 -7.71 17.68
CA ARG A 151 -5.92 -7.98 17.24
C ARG A 151 -6.53 -6.77 16.54
N VAL A 152 -6.33 -5.56 17.09
CA VAL A 152 -6.80 -4.32 16.47
C VAL A 152 -6.12 -4.09 15.13
N ALA A 153 -4.80 -4.30 15.04
CA ALA A 153 -4.06 -4.23 13.79
C ALA A 153 -4.62 -5.20 12.75
N ALA A 154 -4.87 -6.46 13.12
CA ALA A 154 -5.45 -7.44 12.21
C ALA A 154 -6.82 -7.01 11.66
N ALA A 155 -7.72 -6.54 12.54
CA ALA A 155 -9.05 -6.06 12.13
C ALA A 155 -8.97 -4.77 11.29
N GLY A 156 -8.08 -3.85 11.66
CA GLY A 156 -7.86 -2.60 10.94
C GLY A 156 -7.33 -2.85 9.53
N PHE A 157 -6.25 -3.61 9.39
CA PHE A 157 -5.69 -3.94 8.08
C PHE A 157 -6.64 -4.79 7.22
N ARG A 158 -7.48 -5.62 7.82
CA ARG A 158 -8.59 -6.27 7.10
C ARG A 158 -9.54 -5.23 6.51
N SER A 159 -10.03 -4.32 7.35
CA SER A 159 -10.99 -3.28 6.93
C SER A 159 -10.41 -2.39 5.83
N LEU A 160 -9.13 -2.01 5.93
CA LEU A 160 -8.44 -1.28 4.88
C LEU A 160 -8.34 -2.12 3.59
N ALA A 161 -7.85 -3.36 3.67
CA ALA A 161 -7.62 -4.19 2.50
C ALA A 161 -8.91 -4.62 1.77
N THR A 162 -10.07 -4.57 2.44
CA THR A 162 -11.39 -4.84 1.83
C THR A 162 -12.13 -3.57 1.40
N THR A 163 -11.56 -2.38 1.60
CA THR A 163 -12.15 -1.11 1.20
C THR A 163 -11.37 -0.52 0.02
N ASP A 164 -12.08 -0.23 -1.07
CA ASP A 164 -11.47 0.39 -2.25
C ASP A 164 -10.82 1.74 -1.91
N ASN A 165 -9.70 2.03 -2.55
CA ASN A 165 -8.93 3.28 -2.37
C ASN A 165 -8.44 3.54 -0.93
N SER A 166 -8.34 2.51 -0.08
CA SER A 166 -7.76 2.63 1.27
C SER A 166 -6.24 2.83 1.29
N GLY A 167 -5.56 2.57 0.17
CA GLY A 167 -4.10 2.49 0.07
C GLY A 167 -3.52 1.18 0.62
N VAL A 168 -4.35 0.18 0.95
CA VAL A 168 -3.92 -1.14 1.40
C VAL A 168 -4.44 -2.21 0.47
N THR A 169 -3.55 -3.09 0.01
CA THR A 169 -3.90 -4.22 -0.86
C THR A 169 -3.25 -5.51 -0.37
N VAL A 170 -3.78 -6.64 -0.84
CA VAL A 170 -3.16 -7.96 -0.66
C VAL A 170 -2.55 -8.37 -1.99
N ILE A 171 -1.27 -8.76 -1.98
CA ILE A 171 -0.57 -9.26 -3.16
C ILE A 171 -0.05 -10.68 -2.94
N ASN A 172 0.16 -11.39 -4.04
CA ASN A 172 0.65 -12.76 -4.05
C ASN A 172 2.09 -12.88 -3.53
N GLY A 173 2.34 -13.94 -2.77
CA GLY A 173 3.67 -14.44 -2.46
C GLY A 173 3.89 -15.79 -3.13
N THR A 174 4.18 -16.81 -2.33
CA THR A 174 4.22 -18.20 -2.81
C THR A 174 2.84 -18.73 -3.17
N LEU A 175 1.78 -18.17 -2.59
CA LEU A 175 0.41 -18.46 -2.95
C LEU A 175 -0.08 -17.47 -4.02
N LEU A 176 -0.70 -17.98 -5.09
CA LEU A 176 -1.00 -17.21 -6.31
C LEU A 176 -2.43 -16.67 -6.39
N ASN A 177 -3.25 -16.92 -5.37
CA ASN A 177 -4.65 -16.48 -5.28
C ASN A 177 -4.92 -15.65 -4.01
N CYS A 178 -3.90 -14.95 -3.51
CA CYS A 178 -3.99 -14.13 -2.31
C CYS A 178 -5.03 -13.01 -2.48
N ARG A 179 -5.91 -12.85 -1.49
CA ARG A 179 -6.87 -11.74 -1.46
C ARG A 179 -7.28 -11.36 -0.04
N ALA A 180 -7.84 -10.17 0.07
CA ALA A 180 -8.58 -9.73 1.25
C ALA A 180 -10.03 -10.26 1.21
N GLN A 181 -10.59 -10.50 2.40
CA GLN A 181 -12.01 -10.81 2.64
C GLN A 181 -12.32 -10.62 4.13
#